data_AF-M3GYV3-F1
#
_entry.id   AF-M3GYV3-F1
#
_cell.length_a   1.000
_cell.length_b   1.000
_cell.length_c   1.000
_cell.angle_alpha   90.00
_cell.angle_beta   90.00
_cell.angle_gamma   90.00
#
_symmetry.space_group_name_H-M   'P 1'
#
loop_
_entity.id
_entity.type
_entity.pdbx_description
1 polymer ?
#
loop_
_entity_poly.entity_id
_entity_poly.type
_entity_poly.pdbx_seq_one_letter_code
_entity_poly.pdbx_strand_id
1 'polypeptide(L)'
;MLLKRGNDRVRLFFVLLGSIVGLPITLMFIYFLPFLGIYKAYLSSLGLSVCSVCWAVAILHYDAFEIKASLIQGQKISFINRVASKPFLKLMRKLDPMRFVQKSSKAKEEITRQILIQDFHLAENTGEISVDERAKILSRRFGKYFK
;
A
#
# COMPACT_ATOMS: atom_id res chain seq x y z
N MET A 1 -1.68 9.21 -19.91
CA MET A 1 -3.10 8.95 -19.56
C MET A 1 -3.40 7.54 -19.02
N LEU A 2 -2.71 6.48 -19.46
CA LEU A 2 -2.91 5.09 -18.95
C LEU A 2 -2.61 4.92 -17.43
N LEU A 3 -1.76 5.77 -16.86
CA LEU A 3 -1.34 5.75 -15.46
C LEU A 3 -2.45 6.02 -14.43
N LYS A 4 -3.51 6.78 -14.75
CA LYS A 4 -4.62 7.05 -13.82
C LYS A 4 -5.60 5.85 -13.72
N ARG A 5 -5.87 5.21 -14.86
CA ARG A 5 -6.93 4.21 -15.06
C ARG A 5 -6.85 2.97 -14.15
N GLY A 6 -5.64 2.52 -13.79
CA GLY A 6 -5.46 1.34 -12.92
C GLY A 6 -5.65 1.63 -11.42
N ASN A 7 -5.38 2.86 -10.97
CA ASN A 7 -5.55 3.23 -9.55
C ASN A 7 -7.04 3.36 -9.23
N ASP A 8 -7.75 3.92 -10.20
CA ASP A 8 -9.19 4.08 -10.14
C ASP A 8 -9.90 2.72 -10.07
N ARG A 9 -9.39 1.67 -10.72
CA ARG A 9 -9.97 0.32 -10.65
C ARG A 9 -9.90 -0.30 -9.25
N VAL A 10 -8.75 -0.24 -8.58
CA VAL A 10 -8.62 -0.82 -7.23
C VAL A 10 -9.38 0.01 -6.20
N ARG A 11 -9.36 1.33 -6.33
CA ARG A 11 -10.18 2.23 -5.51
C ARG A 11 -11.67 1.96 -5.70
N LEU A 12 -12.11 1.85 -6.95
CA LEU A 12 -13.48 1.51 -7.31
C LEU A 12 -13.87 0.14 -6.72
N PHE A 13 -12.97 -0.85 -6.78
CA PHE A 13 -13.23 -2.16 -6.18
C PHE A 13 -13.48 -2.07 -4.67
N PHE A 14 -12.65 -1.37 -3.90
CA PHE A 14 -12.87 -1.21 -2.46
C PHE A 14 -14.11 -0.37 -2.14
N VAL A 15 -14.41 0.66 -2.94
CA VAL A 15 -15.63 1.45 -2.79
C VAL A 15 -16.86 0.59 -3.04
N LEU A 16 -16.89 -0.16 -4.15
CA LEU A 16 -17.97 -1.07 -4.50
C LEU A 16 -18.11 -2.19 -3.49
N LEU A 17 -17.01 -2.80 -3.03
CA LEU A 17 -17.04 -3.84 -2.01
C LEU A 17 -17.64 -3.31 -0.70
N GLY A 18 -17.20 -2.13 -0.26
CA GLY A 18 -17.77 -1.44 0.90
C GLY A 18 -19.27 -1.23 0.74
N SER A 19 -19.71 -0.71 -0.41
CA SER A 19 -21.13 -0.47 -0.68
C SER A 19 -21.96 -1.76 -0.78
N ILE A 20 -21.45 -2.79 -1.47
CA ILE A 20 -22.14 -4.08 -1.66
C ILE A 20 -22.29 -4.83 -0.33
N VAL A 21 -21.35 -4.69 0.60
CA VAL A 21 -21.43 -5.36 1.91
C VAL A 21 -22.16 -4.49 2.92
N GLY A 22 -21.81 -3.22 3.01
CA GLY A 22 -22.33 -2.31 4.03
C GLY A 22 -23.80 -1.94 3.79
N LEU A 23 -24.20 -1.57 2.58
CA LEU A 23 -25.58 -1.13 2.31
C LEU A 23 -26.63 -2.21 2.63
N PRO A 24 -26.45 -3.49 2.25
CA PRO A 24 -27.39 -4.54 2.63
C PRO A 24 -27.48 -4.75 4.14
N ILE A 25 -26.37 -4.64 4.87
CA ILE A 25 -26.38 -4.71 6.34
C ILE A 25 -27.21 -3.56 6.91
N THR A 26 -26.99 -2.33 6.43
CA THR A 26 -27.79 -1.17 6.85
C THR A 26 -29.27 -1.36 6.53
N LEU A 27 -29.58 -1.82 5.31
CA LEU A 27 -30.95 -2.08 4.86
C LEU A 27 -31.64 -3.17 5.70
N MET A 28 -30.91 -4.21 6.07
CA MET A 28 -31.41 -5.30 6.90
C MET A 28 -31.87 -4.77 8.27
N PHE A 29 -31.08 -3.90 8.92
CA PHE A 29 -31.43 -3.35 10.22
C PHE A 29 -32.53 -2.27 10.18
N ILE A 30 -32.64 -1.52 9.07
CA ILE A 30 -33.62 -0.43 8.94
C ILE A 30 -34.98 -0.92 8.42
N TYR A 31 -34.99 -1.89 7.50
CA TYR A 31 -36.21 -2.28 6.80
C TYR A 31 -36.59 -3.74 7.04
N PHE A 32 -35.65 -4.68 6.88
CA PHE A 32 -35.97 -6.11 6.97
C PHE A 32 -36.33 -6.56 8.40
N LEU A 33 -35.54 -6.16 9.39
CA LEU A 33 -35.78 -6.49 10.80
C LEU A 33 -37.06 -5.86 11.35
N PRO A 34 -37.35 -4.58 11.09
CA PRO A 34 -38.61 -3.96 11.51
C PRO A 34 -39.84 -4.60 10.88
N PHE A 35 -39.75 -5.10 9.64
CA PHE A 35 -40.82 -5.88 9.01
C PHE A 35 -41.14 -7.17 9.78
N LEU A 36 -40.15 -7.75 10.47
CA LEU A 36 -40.31 -8.91 11.35
C LEU A 36 -40.68 -8.53 12.80
N GLY A 37 -40.98 -7.25 13.07
CA GLY A 37 -41.30 -6.74 14.40
C GLY A 37 -40.10 -6.46 15.32
N ILE A 38 -38.86 -6.58 14.80
CA ILE A 38 -37.63 -6.37 15.58
C ILE A 38 -37.05 -4.99 15.27
N TYR A 39 -37.25 -4.03 16.18
CA TYR A 39 -36.79 -2.65 16.00
C TYR A 39 -35.37 -2.47 16.55
N LYS A 40 -34.36 -2.73 15.73
CA LYS A 40 -32.94 -2.52 16.06
C LYS A 40 -32.22 -1.63 15.05
N ALA A 41 -32.89 -0.56 14.61
CA ALA A 41 -32.34 0.38 13.64
C ALA A 41 -31.02 1.05 14.09
N TYR A 42 -30.77 1.16 15.41
CA TYR A 42 -29.51 1.71 15.94
C TYR A 42 -28.26 0.87 15.57
N LEU A 43 -28.44 -0.44 15.30
CA LEU A 43 -27.37 -1.33 14.83
C LEU A 43 -27.03 -1.13 13.35
N SER A 44 -27.78 -0.31 12.61
CA SER A 44 -27.45 0.06 11.23
C SER A 44 -26.06 0.72 11.11
N SER A 45 -25.58 1.34 12.18
CA SER A 45 -24.21 1.86 12.30
C SER A 45 -23.13 0.81 12.01
N LEU A 46 -23.42 -0.49 12.18
CA LEU A 46 -22.52 -1.58 11.80
C LEU A 46 -22.30 -1.68 10.28
N GLY A 47 -23.34 -1.43 9.47
CA GLY A 47 -23.18 -1.39 8.01
C GLY A 47 -22.31 -0.21 7.57
N LEU A 48 -22.51 0.94 8.21
CA LEU A 48 -21.72 2.15 7.98
C LEU A 48 -20.26 2.01 8.42
N SER A 49 -19.98 1.31 9.52
CA SER A 49 -18.60 1.08 9.97
C SER A 49 -17.83 0.17 9.01
N VAL A 50 -18.49 -0.84 8.42
CA VAL A 50 -17.88 -1.66 7.37
C VAL A 50 -17.59 -0.83 6.12
N CYS A 51 -18.55 0.00 5.67
CA CYS A 51 -18.33 0.94 4.57
C CYS A 51 -17.14 1.87 4.84
N SER A 52 -17.08 2.48 6.03
CA SER A 52 -16.07 3.47 6.36
C SER A 52 -14.66 2.87 6.35
N VAL A 53 -14.48 1.64 6.85
CA VAL A 53 -13.20 0.94 6.79
C VAL A 53 -12.79 0.65 5.35
N CYS A 54 -13.69 0.11 4.52
CA CYS A 54 -13.39 -0.17 3.12
C CYS A 54 -13.05 1.10 2.34
N TRP A 55 -13.77 2.19 2.57
CA TRP A 55 -13.52 3.47 1.91
C TRP A 55 -12.25 4.16 2.42
N ALA A 56 -11.96 4.09 3.72
CA ALA A 56 -10.71 4.57 4.29
C ALA A 56 -9.52 3.86 3.63
N VAL A 57 -9.59 2.54 3.46
CA VAL A 57 -8.58 1.79 2.71
C VAL A 57 -8.51 2.27 1.26
N ALA A 58 -9.63 2.54 0.60
CA ALA A 58 -9.65 3.04 -0.78
C ALA A 58 -9.01 4.44 -0.94
N ILE A 59 -9.16 5.32 0.06
CA ILE A 59 -8.63 6.70 0.07
C ILE A 59 -7.14 6.71 0.43
N LEU A 60 -6.73 5.96 1.46
CA LEU A 60 -5.33 5.85 1.91
C LEU A 60 -4.40 5.27 0.83
N HIS A 61 -4.98 4.68 -0.23
CA HIS A 61 -4.25 3.95 -1.25
C HIS A 61 -3.36 4.77 -2.19
N TYR A 62 -3.42 6.09 -2.13
CA TYR A 62 -2.43 6.93 -2.80
C TYR A 62 -1.01 6.66 -2.27
N ASP A 63 -0.89 6.33 -0.97
CA ASP A 63 0.40 6.22 -0.28
C ASP A 63 0.96 4.80 -0.20
N ALA A 64 0.26 3.71 -0.52
CA ALA A 64 0.74 2.36 -0.15
C ALA A 64 2.09 1.94 -0.78
N PHE A 65 2.41 2.43 -1.99
CA PHE A 65 3.74 2.22 -2.59
C PHE A 65 4.80 3.15 -2.02
N GLU A 66 4.41 4.37 -1.69
CA GLU A 66 5.27 5.36 -1.04
C GLU A 66 5.58 4.93 0.39
N ILE A 67 4.62 4.34 1.10
CA ILE A 67 4.74 3.61 2.37
C ILE A 67 5.69 2.43 2.19
N LYS A 68 5.53 1.61 1.14
CA LYS A 68 6.47 0.49 0.94
C LYS A 68 7.88 1.00 0.68
N ALA A 69 8.03 2.06 -0.11
CA ALA A 69 9.31 2.71 -0.44
C ALA A 69 9.96 3.42 0.76
N SER A 70 9.17 4.08 1.61
CA SER A 70 9.63 4.72 2.86
C SER A 70 9.95 3.68 3.94
N LEU A 71 9.23 2.55 3.98
CA LEU A 71 9.49 1.45 4.91
C LEU A 71 10.81 0.77 4.55
N ILE A 72 10.98 0.57 3.24
CA ILE A 72 12.24 0.25 2.59
C ILE A 72 13.28 1.27 3.09
N GLN A 73 13.12 2.57 2.84
CA GLN A 73 14.10 3.61 3.19
C GLN A 73 14.42 3.67 4.69
N GLY A 74 13.59 3.08 5.55
CA GLY A 74 13.79 3.00 7.00
C GLY A 74 13.17 4.19 7.74
N GLN A 75 12.29 4.94 7.09
CA GLN A 75 11.48 5.95 7.77
C GLN A 75 10.49 5.28 8.74
N LYS A 76 10.27 5.92 9.88
CA LYS A 76 9.26 5.49 10.85
C LYS A 76 7.87 5.71 10.24
N ILE A 77 7.23 4.63 9.84
CA ILE A 77 5.85 4.66 9.35
C ILE A 77 4.90 4.31 10.49
N SER A 78 3.77 5.01 10.56
CA SER A 78 2.67 4.68 11.46
C SER A 78 2.23 3.21 11.28
N PHE A 79 1.97 2.51 12.38
CA PHE A 79 1.60 1.10 12.40
C PHE A 79 0.36 0.81 11.52
N ILE A 80 -0.59 1.73 11.48
CA ILE A 80 -1.83 1.65 10.69
C ILE A 80 -1.50 1.55 9.20
N ASN A 81 -0.60 2.39 8.69
CA ASN A 81 -0.16 2.39 7.30
C ASN A 81 0.59 1.09 6.95
N ARG A 82 1.36 0.56 7.90
CA ARG A 82 2.07 -0.72 7.71
C ARG A 82 1.12 -1.91 7.61
N VAL A 83 0.05 -1.95 8.40
CA VAL A 83 -0.95 -3.03 8.35
C VAL A 83 -1.82 -2.91 7.10
N ALA A 84 -2.26 -1.70 6.75
CA ALA A 84 -3.11 -1.45 5.59
C ALA A 84 -2.42 -1.75 4.24
N SER A 85 -1.11 -1.53 4.15
CA SER A 85 -0.35 -1.75 2.90
C SER A 85 -0.24 -3.23 2.49
N LYS A 86 -0.20 -4.18 3.43
CA LYS A 86 -0.07 -5.62 3.14
C LYS A 86 -1.24 -6.22 2.33
N PRO A 87 -2.51 -6.14 2.79
CA PRO A 87 -3.63 -6.73 2.06
C PRO A 87 -3.80 -6.08 0.69
N PHE A 88 -3.50 -4.78 0.57
CA PHE A 88 -3.54 -4.11 -0.71
C PHE A 88 -2.49 -4.59 -1.70
N LEU A 89 -1.22 -4.70 -1.29
CA LEU A 89 -0.18 -5.20 -2.20
C LEU A 89 -0.54 -6.60 -2.72
N LYS A 90 -1.16 -7.42 -1.87
CA LYS A 90 -1.68 -8.74 -2.26
C LYS A 90 -2.85 -8.63 -3.24
N LEU A 91 -3.79 -7.71 -3.02
CA LEU A 91 -4.90 -7.47 -3.95
C LEU A 91 -4.42 -6.90 -5.28
N MET A 92 -3.53 -5.91 -5.26
CA MET A 92 -3.01 -5.27 -6.47
C MET A 92 -2.19 -6.25 -7.31
N ARG A 93 -1.42 -7.14 -6.69
CA ARG A 93 -0.77 -8.25 -7.40
C ARG A 93 -1.78 -9.15 -8.13
N LYS A 94 -3.00 -9.31 -7.61
CA LYS A 94 -4.03 -10.17 -8.20
C LYS A 94 -4.90 -9.44 -9.23
N LEU A 95 -5.26 -8.18 -8.97
CA LEU A 95 -6.15 -7.36 -9.80
C LEU A 95 -5.42 -6.61 -10.91
N ASP A 96 -4.16 -6.22 -10.71
CA ASP A 96 -3.33 -5.50 -11.68
C ASP A 96 -1.85 -5.90 -11.56
N PRO A 97 -1.51 -7.15 -11.95
CA PRO A 97 -0.15 -7.69 -11.80
C PRO A 97 0.89 -6.89 -12.59
N MET A 98 0.54 -6.43 -13.80
CA MET A 98 1.43 -5.66 -14.67
C MET A 98 1.92 -4.37 -13.98
N ARG A 99 1.00 -3.65 -13.32
CA ARG A 99 1.33 -2.39 -12.65
C ARG A 99 2.02 -2.59 -11.32
N PHE A 100 1.71 -3.68 -10.61
CA PHE A 100 2.49 -4.10 -9.44
C PHE A 100 3.96 -4.28 -9.82
N VAL A 101 4.23 -4.97 -10.93
CA VAL A 101 5.59 -5.14 -11.46
C VAL A 101 6.21 -3.79 -11.84
N GLN A 102 5.51 -2.91 -12.57
CA GLN A 102 6.04 -1.59 -12.94
C GLN A 102 6.41 -0.73 -11.73
N LYS A 103 5.51 -0.59 -10.75
CA LYS A 103 5.80 0.21 -9.54
C LYS A 103 6.88 -0.44 -8.68
N SER A 104 6.91 -1.77 -8.59
CA SER A 104 8.00 -2.48 -7.90
C SER A 104 9.33 -2.30 -8.63
N SER A 105 9.34 -2.30 -9.96
CA SER A 105 10.54 -2.09 -10.77
C SER A 105 11.06 -0.68 -10.57
N LYS A 106 10.19 0.33 -10.61
CA LYS A 106 10.56 1.74 -10.38
C LYS A 106 11.13 1.96 -8.97
N ALA A 107 10.58 1.29 -7.96
CA ALA A 107 11.13 1.34 -6.60
C ALA A 107 12.53 0.69 -6.51
N LYS A 108 12.74 -0.44 -7.20
CA LYS A 108 14.07 -1.08 -7.29
C LYS A 108 15.07 -0.21 -8.07
N GLU A 109 14.62 0.42 -9.15
CA GLU A 109 15.42 1.34 -9.96
C GLU A 109 15.89 2.54 -9.12
N GLU A 110 15.02 3.13 -8.32
CA GLU A 110 15.39 4.23 -7.42
C GLU A 110 16.43 3.80 -6.38
N ILE A 111 16.24 2.63 -5.75
CA ILE A 111 17.24 2.08 -4.81
C ILE A 111 18.58 1.84 -5.52
N THR A 112 18.54 1.28 -6.73
CA THR A 112 19.74 1.01 -7.53
C THR A 112 20.45 2.32 -7.90
N ARG A 113 19.69 3.35 -8.27
CA ARG A 113 20.22 4.69 -8.52
C ARG A 113 20.92 5.26 -7.29
N GLN A 114 20.33 5.12 -6.10
CA GLN A 114 20.95 5.56 -4.85
C GLN A 114 22.23 4.79 -4.53
N ILE A 115 22.25 3.47 -4.78
CA ILE A 115 23.47 2.65 -4.65
C ILE A 115 24.57 3.16 -5.58
N LEU A 116 24.25 3.42 -6.86
CA LEU A 116 25.20 3.91 -7.86
C LEU A 116 25.75 5.29 -7.51
N ILE A 117 24.90 6.24 -7.12
CA ILE A 117 25.32 7.57 -6.69
C ILE A 117 26.25 7.47 -5.48
N GLN A 118 25.92 6.60 -4.53
CA GLN A 118 26.73 6.43 -3.34
C GLN A 118 28.05 5.72 -3.60
N ASP A 119 28.10 4.73 -4.50
CA ASP A 119 29.35 4.13 -4.96
C ASP A 119 30.24 5.17 -5.65
N PHE A 120 29.67 5.99 -6.53
CA PHE A 120 30.37 7.09 -7.19
C PHE A 120 31.00 8.06 -6.16
N HIS A 121 30.22 8.50 -5.17
CA HIS A 121 30.74 9.37 -4.11
C HIS A 121 31.85 8.70 -3.27
N LEU A 122 31.75 7.40 -2.99
CA LEU A 122 32.78 6.66 -2.25
C LEU A 122 34.05 6.47 -3.07
N ALA A 123 33.93 6.29 -4.38
CA ALA A 123 35.07 6.19 -5.29
C ALA A 123 35.79 7.54 -5.48
N GLU A 124 35.04 8.64 -5.51
CA GLU A 124 35.59 9.98 -5.75
C GLU A 124 36.19 10.63 -4.50
N ASN A 125 35.57 10.46 -3.32
CA ASN A 125 35.92 11.27 -2.14
C ASN A 125 36.87 10.60 -1.13
N THR A 126 37.24 9.32 -1.29
CA THR A 126 37.92 8.58 -0.20
C THR A 126 39.24 7.91 -0.59
N GLY A 127 39.84 8.23 -1.74
CA GLY A 127 41.07 7.58 -2.22
C GLY A 127 40.86 6.10 -2.55
N GLU A 128 41.94 5.31 -2.72
CA GLU A 128 41.95 3.88 -3.13
C GLU A 128 41.22 2.92 -2.16
N ILE A 129 39.95 3.15 -1.87
CA ILE A 129 39.09 2.14 -1.26
C ILE A 129 38.84 1.06 -2.31
N SER A 130 39.26 -0.16 -2.00
CA SER A 130 39.01 -1.32 -2.85
C SER A 130 37.51 -1.51 -3.12
N VAL A 131 37.19 -2.11 -4.27
CA VAL A 131 35.80 -2.42 -4.65
C VAL A 131 35.12 -3.27 -3.56
N ASP A 132 35.86 -4.18 -2.91
CA ASP A 132 35.37 -5.03 -1.84
C ASP A 132 34.92 -4.24 -0.61
N GLU A 133 35.69 -3.23 -0.18
CA GLU A 133 35.34 -2.44 0.99
C GLU A 133 34.13 -1.53 0.70
N ARG A 134 34.02 -0.98 -0.52
CA ARG A 134 32.81 -0.23 -0.95
C ARG A 134 31.58 -1.13 -1.00
N ALA A 135 31.72 -2.33 -1.56
CA ALA A 135 30.64 -3.32 -1.59
C ALA A 135 30.16 -3.69 -0.18
N LYS A 136 31.08 -3.80 0.79
CA LYS A 136 30.76 -4.07 2.21
C LYS A 136 30.00 -2.91 2.87
N ILE A 137 30.38 -1.67 2.59
CA ILE A 137 29.66 -0.47 3.08
C ILE A 137 28.25 -0.40 2.49
N LEU A 138 28.12 -0.58 1.17
CA LEU A 138 26.84 -0.57 0.48
C LEU A 138 25.96 -1.74 0.92
N SER A 139 26.52 -2.93 1.09
CA SER A 139 25.83 -4.11 1.64
C SER A 139 25.29 -3.87 3.05
N ARG A 140 26.05 -3.22 3.94
CA ARG A 140 25.55 -2.89 5.28
C ARG A 140 24.43 -1.86 5.25
N ARG A 141 24.52 -0.85 4.39
CA ARG A 141 23.51 0.23 4.29
C ARG A 141 22.24 -0.21 3.56
N PHE A 142 22.40 -0.99 2.49
CA PHE A 142 21.33 -1.42 1.59
C PHE A 142 20.91 -2.89 1.76
N GLY A 143 21.55 -3.64 2.66
CA GLY A 143 21.30 -5.07 2.90
C GLY A 143 19.83 -5.41 3.18
N LYS A 144 19.12 -4.52 3.86
CA LYS A 144 17.68 -4.66 4.17
C LYS A 144 16.77 -4.65 2.93
N TYR A 145 17.25 -4.18 1.78
CA TYR A 145 16.49 -4.08 0.52
C TYR A 145 16.64 -5.29 -0.40
N PHE A 146 17.63 -6.14 -0.15
CA PHE A 146 17.90 -7.35 -0.94
C PHE A 146 17.08 -8.57 -0.45
N LYS A 147 16.23 -8.40 0.58
CA LYS A 147 15.27 -9.40 1.08
C LYS A 147 13.87 -9.18 0.50
#